data_AF-A0A978TG35-F1
#
_entry.id   AF-A0A978TG35-F1
#
_cell.length_a   1.000
_cell.length_b   1.000
_cell.length_c   1.000
_cell.angle_alpha   90.00
_cell.angle_beta   90.00
_cell.angle_gamma   90.00
#
_symmetry.space_group_name_H-M   'P 1'
#
loop_
_entity.id
_entity.type
_entity.pdbx_description
1 polymer ?
#
loop_
_entity_poly.entity_id
_entity_poly.type
_entity_poly.pdbx_seq_one_letter_code
_entity_poly.pdbx_strand_id
1 'polypeptide(L)'
;SKFFHPLNLFWLVLYWKKQAEDYLQASGLTYTIVRPGGLKEDDTDPRPLVMTGADQLFEGSIPRLKVAEVCVEALFQPEARNKIVEIVAQEQGPALALGDLFAQVA
;
A
#
# COMPACT_ATOMS: atom_id res chain seq x y z
N SER A 1 9.72 2.15 5.34
CA SER A 1 9.27 2.97 6.48
C SER A 1 10.41 3.83 7.02
N LYS A 2 10.27 5.16 6.98
CA LYS A 2 11.28 6.10 7.52
C LYS A 2 11.22 6.11 9.04
N PHE A 3 12.35 5.85 9.72
CA PHE A 3 12.40 5.85 11.18
C PHE A 3 12.03 7.21 11.78
N PHE A 4 12.47 8.31 11.16
CA PHE A 4 12.16 9.69 11.58
C PHE A 4 10.83 10.23 11.03
N HIS A 5 9.84 9.37 10.77
CA HIS A 5 8.52 9.82 10.35
C HIS A 5 7.71 10.39 11.54
N PRO A 6 6.95 11.51 11.40
CA PRO A 6 6.20 12.12 12.50
C PRO A 6 5.25 11.16 13.23
N LEU A 7 4.68 10.18 12.54
CA LEU A 7 3.83 9.16 13.17
C LEU A 7 4.56 8.32 14.24
N ASN A 8 5.89 8.20 14.19
CA ASN A 8 6.63 7.50 15.23
C ASN A 8 6.68 8.25 16.57
N LEU A 9 6.22 9.51 16.64
CA LEU A 9 5.94 10.18 17.91
C LEU A 9 4.80 9.50 18.68
N PHE A 10 3.93 8.75 18.00
CA PHE A 10 2.95 7.88 18.62
C PHE A 10 3.59 6.52 18.95
N TRP A 11 4.55 6.53 19.89
CA TRP A 11 5.14 5.31 20.45
C TRP A 11 5.79 4.38 19.42
N LEU A 12 6.50 4.94 18.43
CA LEU A 12 7.18 4.20 17.37
C LEU A 12 6.26 3.27 16.57
N VAL A 13 4.99 3.66 16.35
CA VAL A 13 3.99 2.81 15.69
C VAL A 13 4.44 2.25 14.32
N LEU A 14 5.14 3.04 13.49
CA LEU A 14 5.61 2.57 12.19
C LEU A 14 6.82 1.65 12.29
N TYR A 15 7.63 1.79 13.34
CA TYR A 15 8.69 0.82 13.65
C TYR A 15 8.05 -0.54 13.97
N TRP A 16 7.06 -0.58 14.86
CA TRP A 16 6.39 -1.83 15.23
C TRP A 16 5.64 -2.47 14.07
N LYS A 17 4.98 -1.66 13.21
CA LYS A 17 4.37 -2.16 11.98
C LYS A 17 5.41 -2.78 11.04
N LYS A 18 6.57 -2.14 10.86
CA LYS A 18 7.67 -2.74 10.08
C LYS A 18 8.15 -4.06 10.66
N GLN A 19 8.29 -4.18 11.98
CA GLN A 19 8.65 -5.46 12.61
C GLN A 19 7.61 -6.57 12.34
N ALA A 20 6.31 -6.23 12.35
CA ALA A 20 5.26 -7.19 12.01
C ALA A 20 5.30 -7.60 10.52
N GLU A 21 5.61 -6.65 9.64
CA GLU A 21 5.84 -6.93 8.21
C GLU A 21 7.04 -7.86 8.01
N ASP A 22 8.17 -7.59 8.68
CA ASP A 22 9.38 -8.43 8.60
C ASP A 22 9.10 -9.86 9.12
N TYR A 23 8.33 -9.98 10.21
CA TYR A 23 7.88 -11.28 10.72
C TYR A 23 6.98 -12.03 9.74
N LEU A 24 6.00 -11.34 9.12
CA LEU A 24 5.12 -11.95 8.12
C LEU A 24 5.90 -12.43 6.90
N GLN A 25 6.86 -11.64 6.42
CA GLN A 25 7.74 -12.01 5.30
C GLN A 25 8.55 -13.27 5.61
N ALA A 26 9.04 -13.42 6.85
CA ALA A 26 9.81 -14.58 7.28
C ALA A 26 8.94 -15.83 7.59
N SER A 27 7.62 -15.71 7.62
CA SER A 27 6.72 -16.77 8.10
C SER A 27 6.54 -17.95 7.14
N GLY A 28 6.91 -17.80 5.87
CA GLY A 28 6.62 -18.77 4.80
C GLY A 28 5.17 -18.77 4.31
N LEU A 29 4.30 -17.91 4.87
CA LEU A 29 2.95 -17.67 4.35
C LEU A 29 3.01 -16.83 3.08
N THR A 30 2.14 -17.13 2.12
CA THR A 30 1.88 -16.21 1.01
C THR A 30 1.23 -14.94 1.57
N TYR A 31 1.80 -13.78 1.29
CA TYR A 31 1.33 -12.51 1.83
C TYR A 31 1.19 -11.43 0.75
N THR A 32 0.38 -10.42 1.04
CA THR A 32 0.42 -9.12 0.37
C THR A 32 0.38 -8.06 1.46
N ILE A 33 1.40 -7.20 1.52
CA ILE A 33 1.44 -6.09 2.48
C ILE A 33 1.06 -4.81 1.73
N VAL A 34 -0.04 -4.19 2.14
CA VAL A 34 -0.52 -2.93 1.56
C VAL A 34 -0.17 -1.78 2.51
N ARG A 35 0.66 -0.85 2.02
CA ARG A 35 1.08 0.37 2.73
C ARG A 35 0.39 1.60 2.11
N PRO A 36 -0.79 2.00 2.61
CA PRO A 36 -1.45 3.18 2.08
C PRO A 36 -0.78 4.47 2.54
N GLY A 37 -0.93 5.53 1.74
CA GLY A 37 -0.70 6.90 2.19
C GLY A 37 -1.73 7.37 3.23
N GLY A 38 -1.87 8.68 3.40
CA GLY A 38 -2.83 9.25 4.35
C GLY A 38 -4.27 8.86 4.04
N LEU A 39 -4.94 8.18 4.99
CA LEU A 39 -6.32 7.71 4.81
C LEU A 39 -7.32 8.87 4.81
N LYS A 40 -8.27 8.84 3.88
CA LYS A 40 -9.40 9.79 3.77
C LYS A 40 -10.73 9.05 3.83
N GLU A 41 -11.77 9.74 4.29
CA GLU A 41 -13.17 9.25 4.29
C GLU A 41 -13.94 9.59 3.00
N ASP A 42 -13.34 10.38 2.12
CA ASP A 42 -13.99 10.83 0.88
C ASP A 42 -13.88 9.77 -0.22
N ASP A 43 -14.94 8.97 -0.36
CA ASP A 43 -15.04 7.93 -1.37
C ASP A 43 -15.35 8.47 -2.78
N THR A 44 -15.59 9.78 -2.93
CA THR A 44 -15.87 10.42 -4.23
C THR A 44 -14.61 10.88 -4.96
N ASP A 45 -13.43 10.64 -4.38
CA ASP A 45 -12.15 11.07 -4.93
C ASP A 45 -11.88 10.44 -6.32
N PRO A 46 -11.86 11.24 -7.41
CA PRO A 46 -11.73 10.74 -8.77
C PRO A 46 -10.29 10.39 -9.15
N ARG A 47 -9.30 10.71 -8.30
CA ARG A 47 -7.88 10.58 -8.60
C ARG A 47 -7.50 9.12 -8.84
N PRO A 48 -6.78 8.77 -9.93
CA PRO A 48 -6.34 7.40 -10.18
C PRO A 48 -5.49 6.84 -9.02
N LEU A 49 -5.58 5.53 -8.83
CA LEU A 49 -4.73 4.79 -7.91
C LEU A 49 -3.33 4.67 -8.53
N VAL A 50 -2.32 5.05 -7.77
CA VAL A 50 -0.91 4.79 -8.09
C VAL A 50 -0.42 3.72 -7.12
N MET A 51 0.24 2.70 -7.67
CA MET A 51 0.83 1.60 -6.93
C MET A 51 2.32 1.52 -7.24
N THR A 52 3.14 1.38 -6.20
CA THR A 52 4.59 1.29 -6.30
C THR A 52 5.12 0.19 -5.37
N GLY A 53 6.39 -0.17 -5.52
CA GLY A 53 7.05 -1.08 -4.59
C GLY A 53 7.35 -0.43 -3.25
N ALA A 54 7.87 -1.23 -2.32
CA ALA A 54 8.27 -0.74 -1.00
C ALA A 54 9.29 0.42 -1.08
N ASP A 55 9.10 1.42 -0.22
CA ASP A 55 10.00 2.55 -0.01
C ASP A 55 10.21 3.44 -1.25
N GLN A 56 9.20 3.53 -2.11
CA GLN A 56 9.21 4.39 -3.30
C GLN A 56 8.28 5.61 -3.14
N LEU A 57 7.27 5.50 -2.28
CA LEU A 57 6.21 6.48 -2.16
C LEU A 57 6.06 6.94 -0.70
N PHE A 58 6.31 8.22 -0.46
CA PHE A 58 6.40 8.77 0.91
C PHE A 58 5.33 9.79 1.26
N GLU A 59 4.55 10.24 0.28
CA GLU A 59 3.54 11.27 0.42
C GLU A 59 2.32 10.96 -0.42
N GLY A 60 1.19 11.51 -0.03
CA GLY A 60 -0.09 11.32 -0.70
C GLY A 60 -1.18 10.86 0.25
N SER A 61 -2.38 10.74 -0.31
CA SER A 61 -3.58 10.34 0.43
C SER A 61 -4.41 9.41 -0.42
N ILE A 62 -5.22 8.58 0.21
CA ILE A 62 -6.08 7.62 -0.47
C ILE A 62 -7.39 7.43 0.32
N PRO A 63 -8.55 7.37 -0.36
CA PRO A 63 -9.80 6.98 0.26
C PRO A 63 -9.73 5.57 0.86
N ARG A 64 -10.39 5.35 2.00
CA ARG A 64 -10.47 4.02 2.60
C ARG A 64 -11.12 2.99 1.69
N LEU A 65 -12.10 3.40 0.88
CA LEU A 65 -12.74 2.53 -0.11
C LEU A 65 -11.72 1.96 -1.10
N LYS A 66 -10.84 2.79 -1.68
CA LYS A 66 -9.80 2.33 -2.61
C LYS A 66 -8.79 1.39 -1.96
N VAL A 67 -8.46 1.61 -0.69
CA VAL A 67 -7.62 0.66 0.07
C VAL A 67 -8.31 -0.69 0.20
N ALA A 68 -9.62 -0.69 0.50
CA ALA A 68 -10.39 -1.93 0.59
C ALA A 68 -10.47 -2.67 -0.75
N GLU A 69 -10.68 -1.94 -1.86
CA GLU A 69 -10.67 -2.51 -3.22
C GLU A 69 -9.33 -3.20 -3.53
N VAL A 70 -8.19 -2.55 -3.24
CA VAL A 70 -6.85 -3.14 -3.42
C VAL A 70 -6.68 -4.43 -2.59
N CYS A 71 -7.13 -4.41 -1.34
CA CYS A 71 -7.04 -5.59 -0.46
C CYS A 71 -7.90 -6.76 -0.95
N VAL A 72 -9.11 -6.50 -1.46
CA VAL A 72 -9.99 -7.54 -2.01
C VAL A 72 -9.41 -8.10 -3.30
N GLU A 73 -8.96 -7.22 -4.20
CA GLU A 73 -8.42 -7.62 -5.49
C GLU A 73 -7.13 -8.44 -5.35
N ALA A 74 -6.27 -8.11 -4.39
CA ALA A 74 -5.05 -8.86 -4.10
C ALA A 74 -5.29 -10.36 -3.84
N LEU A 75 -6.48 -10.75 -3.35
CA LEU A 75 -6.83 -12.16 -3.13
C LEU A 75 -6.92 -12.95 -4.45
N PHE A 76 -7.29 -12.27 -5.54
CA PHE A 76 -7.55 -12.89 -6.84
C PHE A 76 -6.38 -12.75 -7.83
N GLN A 77 -5.42 -11.88 -7.54
CA GLN A 77 -4.29 -11.58 -8.42
C GLN A 77 -3.04 -12.36 -8.00
N PRO A 78 -2.56 -13.36 -8.78
CA PRO A 78 -1.31 -14.05 -8.52
C PRO A 78 -0.10 -13.11 -8.40
N GLU A 79 -0.12 -12.01 -9.13
CA GLU A 79 0.90 -10.97 -9.16
C GLU A 79 0.99 -10.18 -7.84
N ALA A 80 -0.02 -10.25 -6.97
CA ALA A 80 0.00 -9.61 -5.66
C ALA A 80 0.75 -10.43 -4.59
N ARG A 81 1.09 -11.69 -4.89
CA ARG A 81 1.68 -12.63 -3.92
C ARG A 81 3.12 -12.27 -3.59
N ASN A 82 3.44 -12.32 -2.31
CA ASN A 82 4.74 -12.01 -1.72
C ASN A 82 5.24 -10.60 -2.07
N LYS A 83 4.32 -9.64 -2.16
CA LYS A 83 4.64 -8.24 -2.48
C LYS A 83 4.30 -7.30 -1.34
N ILE A 84 5.08 -6.23 -1.30
CA ILE A 84 4.77 -5.02 -0.55
C ILE A 84 4.42 -3.95 -1.56
N VAL A 85 3.18 -3.44 -1.48
CA VAL A 85 2.68 -2.39 -2.38
C VAL A 85 2.39 -1.13 -1.59
N GLU A 86 2.89 0.00 -2.10
CA GLU A 86 2.60 1.33 -1.59
C GLU A 86 1.58 2.01 -2.49
N ILE A 87 0.47 2.49 -1.90
CA ILE A 87 -0.69 3.00 -2.65
C ILE A 87 -1.12 4.40 -2.24
N VAL A 88 -1.39 5.25 -3.22
CA VAL A 88 -1.96 6.60 -3.06
C VAL A 88 -2.93 6.92 -4.19
N ALA A 89 -3.78 7.93 -3.99
CA ALA A 89 -4.51 8.58 -5.07
C ALA A 89 -3.77 9.86 -5.51
N GLN A 90 -3.45 9.98 -6.80
CA GLN A 90 -2.75 11.14 -7.38
C GLN A 90 -3.54 11.72 -8.57
N GLU A 91 -3.37 13.01 -8.84
CA GLU A 91 -4.08 13.67 -9.97
C GLU A 91 -3.65 13.14 -11.34
N GLN A 92 -2.42 12.64 -11.43
CA GLN A 92 -1.83 12.11 -12.65
C GLN A 92 -1.34 10.69 -12.38
N GLY A 93 -1.81 9.76 -13.19
CA GLY A 93 -1.46 8.35 -13.11
C GLY A 93 -2.19 7.59 -14.21
N PRO A 94 -1.62 6.51 -14.74
CA PRO A 94 -2.31 5.71 -15.73
C PRO A 94 -3.50 5.02 -15.07
N ALA A 95 -4.68 5.12 -15.69
CA ALA A 95 -5.88 4.41 -15.24
C ALA A 95 -5.76 2.93 -15.65
N LEU A 96 -4.95 2.19 -14.91
CA LEU A 96 -4.69 0.77 -15.14
C LEU A 96 -5.62 -0.09 -14.28
N ALA A 97 -5.88 -1.31 -14.77
CA ALA A 97 -6.50 -2.31 -13.93
C ALA A 97 -5.58 -2.68 -12.76
N LEU A 98 -6.16 -3.06 -11.62
CA LEU A 98 -5.40 -3.43 -10.43
C LEU A 98 -4.42 -4.59 -10.68
N GLY A 99 -4.80 -5.57 -11.50
CA GLY A 99 -3.89 -6.65 -11.92
C GLY A 99 -2.63 -6.13 -12.62
N ASP A 100 -2.78 -5.18 -13.55
CA ASP A 100 -1.64 -4.55 -14.23
C ASP A 100 -0.76 -3.74 -13.27
N LEU A 101 -1.38 -3.08 -12.27
CA LEU A 101 -0.66 -2.37 -11.22
C LEU A 101 0.16 -3.33 -10.35
N PHE A 102 -0.40 -4.47 -9.95
CA PHE A 102 0.34 -5.49 -9.22
C PHE A 102 1.48 -6.08 -10.07
N ALA A 103 1.26 -6.27 -11.37
CA ALA A 103 2.29 -6.79 -12.29
C ALA A 103 3.48 -5.84 -12.46
N GLN A 104 3.27 -4.52 -12.35
CA GLN A 104 4.32 -3.51 -12.48
C GLN A 104 5.22 -3.38 -11.25
N VAL A 105 4.74 -3.79 -10.07
CA VAL A 105 5.55 -3.81 -8.86
C VAL A 105 6.53 -4.99 -8.95
N ALA A 106 7.83 -4.71 -8.97
CA ALA A 106 8.88 -5.72 -9.01
C ALA A 106 8.95 -6.56 -7.72
#